data_AF-A0A9P0IY07-F1
#
_entry.id   AF-A0A9P0IY07-F1
#
_cell.length_a   1.000
_cell.length_b   1.000
_cell.length_c   1.000
_cell.angle_alpha   90.00
_cell.angle_beta   90.00
_cell.angle_gamma   90.00
#
_symmetry.space_group_name_H-M   'P 1'
#
loop_
_entity.id
_entity.type
_entity.pdbx_description
1 polymer ?
#
loop_
_entity_poly.entity_id
_entity_poly.type
_entity_poly.pdbx_seq_one_letter_code
_entity_poly.pdbx_strand_id
1 'polypeptide(L)'
;MEVETLCSKLKGERPPVQVIEHKSRKRTSQVQKTNYTKSNTLDSKTDEKVNLRKLQNEILKFTTHFDARNTKAKEQLAIKLGAKPRKKENLNYKQLKEKLKQEIEAKKNQEQLFQLPKTMVRTSKTHKRLNIKKNKSQSTDIIKNYGTIKNKK
;
A
#
# COMPACT_ATOMS: atom_id res chain seq x y z
N MET A 1 26.99 -60.57 -26.32
CA MET A 1 25.82 -59.71 -26.60
C MET A 1 25.95 -58.47 -25.74
N GLU A 2 26.25 -57.33 -26.34
CA GLU A 2 26.34 -56.05 -25.61
C GLU A 2 24.92 -55.55 -25.34
N VAL A 3 24.63 -55.18 -24.08
CA VAL A 3 23.30 -54.73 -23.65
C VAL A 3 23.27 -53.21 -23.68
N GLU A 4 22.53 -52.64 -24.63
CA GLU A 4 22.34 -51.20 -24.73
C GLU A 4 21.53 -50.66 -23.56
N THR A 5 22.08 -49.67 -22.84
CA THR A 5 21.37 -48.96 -21.77
C THR A 5 20.76 -47.67 -22.33
N LEU A 6 19.74 -47.13 -21.67
CA LEU A 6 19.07 -45.89 -22.12
C LEU A 6 20.03 -44.70 -22.30
N CYS A 7 21.16 -44.70 -21.57
CA CYS A 7 22.19 -43.67 -21.63
C CYS A 7 23.05 -43.76 -22.91
N SER A 8 23.28 -44.96 -23.45
CA SER A 8 24.08 -45.14 -24.67
C SER A 8 23.35 -44.66 -25.93
N LYS A 9 22.01 -44.57 -25.88
CA LYS A 9 21.15 -44.02 -26.95
C LYS A 9 21.18 -42.48 -27.04
N LEU A 10 21.77 -41.80 -26.05
CA LEU A 10 21.90 -40.34 -25.99
C LEU A 10 23.29 -39.86 -26.44
N LYS A 11 24.02 -40.64 -27.26
CA LYS A 11 25.24 -40.17 -27.95
C LYS A 11 24.86 -39.27 -29.13
N GLY A 12 24.32 -38.09 -28.83
CA GLY A 12 24.19 -36.98 -29.77
C GLY A 12 25.27 -35.93 -29.54
N GLU A 13 25.57 -35.13 -30.56
CA GLU A 13 26.44 -33.95 -30.42
C GLU A 13 25.90 -33.05 -29.30
N ARG A 14 26.81 -32.68 -28.39
CA ARG A 14 26.50 -31.78 -27.28
C ARG A 14 26.07 -30.42 -27.89
N PRO A 15 24.93 -29.83 -27.51
CA PRO A 15 24.55 -28.52 -28.01
C PRO A 15 25.67 -27.52 -27.67
N PRO A 16 25.96 -26.54 -28.56
CA PRO A 16 27.05 -25.60 -28.36
C PRO A 16 26.87 -24.86 -27.04
N VAL A 17 27.86 -24.98 -26.16
CA VAL A 17 27.85 -24.35 -24.84
C VAL A 17 28.13 -22.87 -25.03
N GLN A 18 27.10 -22.04 -24.85
CA GLN A 18 27.27 -20.59 -24.85
C GLN A 18 27.64 -20.14 -23.44
N VAL A 19 28.91 -19.80 -23.23
CA VAL A 19 29.39 -19.20 -21.99
C VAL A 19 29.07 -17.71 -22.02
N ILE A 20 28.06 -17.29 -21.26
CA ILE A 20 27.68 -15.87 -21.15
C ILE A 20 28.42 -15.27 -19.95
N GLU A 21 29.41 -14.42 -20.21
CA GLU A 21 30.15 -13.70 -19.18
C GLU A 21 29.34 -12.47 -18.72
N HIS A 22 28.77 -12.53 -17.51
CA HIS A 22 28.04 -11.41 -16.93
C HIS A 22 28.96 -10.46 -16.18
N LYS A 23 29.29 -9.32 -16.80
CA LYS A 23 30.04 -8.25 -16.13
C LYS A 23 29.12 -7.45 -15.21
N SER A 24 29.54 -7.29 -13.96
CA SER A 24 28.91 -6.42 -12.97
C SER A 24 28.89 -4.97 -13.46
N ARG A 25 27.70 -4.45 -13.80
CA ARG A 25 27.48 -3.02 -14.05
C ARG A 25 26.79 -2.41 -12.84
N LYS A 26 27.46 -1.48 -12.16
CA LYS A 26 26.83 -0.64 -11.13
C LYS A 26 25.78 0.24 -11.81
N ARG A 27 24.54 0.21 -11.31
CA ARG A 27 23.48 1.12 -11.78
C ARG A 27 23.87 2.54 -11.38
N THR A 28 24.34 3.35 -12.32
CA THR A 28 24.37 4.79 -12.13
C THR A 28 22.92 5.26 -12.14
N SER A 29 22.38 5.62 -10.97
CA SER A 29 21.13 6.38 -10.96
C SER A 29 21.42 7.72 -11.63
N GLN A 30 21.05 7.86 -12.90
CA GLN A 30 20.85 9.21 -13.43
C GLN A 30 19.72 9.81 -12.61
N VAL A 31 20.08 10.64 -11.63
CA VAL A 31 19.16 11.58 -11.02
C VAL A 31 18.72 12.46 -12.18
N GLN A 32 17.53 12.19 -12.71
CA GLN A 32 16.88 13.12 -13.61
C GLN A 32 16.72 14.41 -12.82
N LYS A 33 17.52 15.42 -13.17
CA LYS A 33 17.29 16.78 -12.72
C LYS A 33 15.94 17.16 -13.32
N THR A 34 14.88 16.98 -12.54
CA THR A 34 13.60 17.56 -12.86
C THR A 34 13.84 19.06 -12.90
N ASN A 35 13.82 19.62 -14.12
CA ASN A 35 13.74 21.06 -14.31
C ASN A 35 12.38 21.48 -13.74
N TYR A 36 12.32 21.67 -12.42
CA TYR A 36 11.27 22.44 -11.80
C TYR A 36 11.49 23.86 -12.32
N THR A 37 10.83 24.21 -13.42
CA THR A 37 10.54 25.58 -13.73
C THR A 37 9.88 26.14 -12.47
N LYS A 38 10.61 26.97 -11.72
CA LYS A 38 10.02 27.80 -10.68
C LYS A 38 8.95 28.62 -11.39
N SER A 39 7.70 28.19 -11.28
CA SER A 39 6.56 29.00 -11.67
C SER A 39 6.52 30.15 -10.68
N ASN A 40 7.21 31.24 -11.02
CA ASN A 40 6.98 32.53 -10.43
C ASN A 40 5.58 32.99 -10.86
N THR A 41 4.57 32.49 -10.18
CA THR A 41 3.22 33.05 -10.18
C THR A 41 2.80 33.15 -8.73
N LEU A 42 3.45 34.08 -8.02
CA LEU A 42 2.85 34.76 -6.88
C LEU A 42 2.15 35.98 -7.46
N ASP A 43 0.99 35.78 -8.08
CA ASP A 43 0.07 36.86 -8.40
C ASP A 43 -1.33 36.29 -8.66
N SER A 44 -2.02 35.95 -7.58
CA SER A 44 -3.48 35.97 -7.59
C SER A 44 -3.99 36.34 -6.20
N LYS A 45 -4.23 37.65 -6.04
CA LYS A 45 -5.31 38.26 -5.24
C LYS A 45 -5.65 37.55 -3.92
N THR A 46 -5.15 38.15 -2.86
CA THR A 46 -5.48 37.93 -1.45
C THR A 46 -6.94 38.29 -1.13
N ASP A 47 -7.91 37.52 -1.64
CA ASP A 47 -9.32 37.65 -1.26
C ASP A 47 -10.09 36.32 -1.23
N GLU A 48 -9.39 35.19 -1.21
CA GLU A 48 -10.01 33.91 -0.84
C GLU A 48 -9.86 33.69 0.66
N LYS A 49 -10.97 33.82 1.41
CA LYS A 49 -11.09 33.40 2.82
C LYS A 49 -10.25 32.14 3.04
N VAL A 50 -9.17 32.26 3.83
CA VAL A 50 -8.24 31.16 4.09
C VAL A 50 -9.04 29.96 4.58
N ASN A 51 -9.20 28.96 3.72
CA ASN A 51 -9.96 27.79 4.06
C ASN A 51 -9.10 26.94 4.98
N LEU A 52 -9.31 27.09 6.30
CA LEU A 52 -8.55 26.39 7.34
C LEU A 52 -8.47 24.88 7.08
N ARG A 53 -9.49 24.29 6.46
CA ARG A 53 -9.49 22.87 6.10
C ARG A 53 -8.55 22.53 4.96
N LYS A 54 -8.41 23.42 3.96
CA LYS A 54 -7.39 23.26 2.91
C LYS A 54 -5.99 23.39 3.50
N LEU A 55 -5.76 24.38 4.35
CA LEU A 55 -4.48 24.60 5.03
C LEU A 55 -4.09 23.41 5.93
N GLN A 56 -5.02 22.90 6.73
CA GLN A 56 -4.82 21.71 7.56
C GLN A 56 -4.45 20.49 6.70
N ASN A 57 -5.10 20.31 5.55
CA ASN A 57 -4.78 19.22 4.63
C ASN A 57 -3.39 19.41 4.00
N GLU A 58 -2.97 20.63 3.68
CA GLU A 58 -1.63 20.92 3.18
C GLU A 58 -0.56 20.65 4.23
N ILE A 59 -0.77 21.11 5.47
CA ILE A 59 0.11 20.80 6.61
C ILE A 59 0.19 19.27 6.82
N LEU A 60 -0.93 18.57 6.74
CA LEU A 60 -0.96 17.11 6.86
C LEU A 60 -0.19 16.43 5.73
N LYS A 61 -0.33 16.91 4.48
CA LYS A 61 0.44 16.42 3.33
C LYS A 61 1.94 16.63 3.57
N PHE A 62 2.37 17.82 3.97
CA PHE A 62 3.80 18.10 4.21
C PHE A 62 4.38 17.29 5.38
N THR A 63 3.61 17.09 6.46
CA THR A 63 4.08 16.31 7.62
C THR A 63 4.06 14.80 7.39
N THR A 64 3.15 14.29 6.55
CA THR A 64 3.02 12.84 6.30
C THR A 64 3.77 12.37 5.05
N HIS A 65 3.98 13.23 4.04
CA HIS A 65 4.62 12.84 2.78
C HIS A 65 6.15 12.69 2.87
N PHE A 66 6.77 13.11 3.96
CA PHE A 66 8.21 12.91 4.15
C PHE A 66 8.58 11.50 4.63
N ASP A 67 7.61 10.71 5.09
CA ASP A 67 7.88 9.42 5.70
C ASP A 67 7.80 8.28 4.67
N ALA A 68 8.91 7.55 4.50
CA ALA A 68 9.00 6.32 3.68
C ALA A 68 8.02 5.21 4.15
N ARG A 69 7.33 5.44 5.27
CA ARG A 69 6.35 4.54 5.91
C ARG A 69 4.98 4.51 5.22
N ASN A 70 4.68 5.47 4.33
CA ASN A 70 3.42 5.52 3.58
C ASN A 70 3.36 4.58 2.35
N THR A 71 4.28 3.63 2.24
CA THR A 71 4.33 2.64 1.15
C THR A 71 3.05 1.82 1.02
N LYS A 72 2.45 1.41 2.14
CA LYS A 72 1.20 0.63 2.15
C LYS A 72 0.03 1.41 1.56
N ALA A 73 -0.10 2.70 1.87
CA ALA A 73 -1.17 3.54 1.33
C ALA A 73 -1.00 3.73 -0.18
N LYS A 74 0.22 3.98 -0.66
CA LYS A 74 0.54 4.09 -2.09
C LYS A 74 0.31 2.77 -2.83
N GLU A 75 0.68 1.65 -2.23
CA GLU A 75 0.46 0.32 -2.81
C GLU A 75 -1.03 -0.01 -2.93
N GLN A 76 -1.81 0.21 -1.87
CA GLN A 76 -3.26 0.04 -1.95
C GLN A 76 -3.86 0.94 -3.04
N LEU A 77 -3.35 2.18 -3.20
CA LEU A 77 -3.83 3.13 -4.20
C LEU A 77 -3.64 2.59 -5.61
N ALA A 78 -2.41 2.11 -5.88
CA ALA A 78 -2.08 1.49 -7.15
C ALA A 78 -2.98 0.27 -7.43
N ILE A 79 -3.22 -0.58 -6.42
CA ILE A 79 -4.12 -1.74 -6.56
C ILE A 79 -5.54 -1.30 -6.94
N LYS A 80 -6.09 -0.26 -6.30
CA LYS A 80 -7.42 0.29 -6.65
C LYS A 80 -7.48 0.89 -8.05
N LEU A 81 -6.35 1.42 -8.54
CA LEU A 81 -6.19 1.89 -9.91
C LEU A 81 -6.02 0.73 -10.92
N GLY A 82 -6.08 -0.52 -10.48
CA GLY A 82 -5.97 -1.70 -11.33
C GLY A 82 -4.57 -2.30 -11.42
N ALA A 83 -3.59 -1.79 -10.67
CA ALA A 83 -2.27 -2.42 -10.61
C ALA A 83 -2.35 -3.78 -9.91
N LYS A 84 -1.51 -4.73 -10.35
CA LYS A 84 -1.40 -6.05 -9.72
C LYS A 84 -0.80 -5.92 -8.31
N PRO A 85 -1.36 -6.59 -7.27
CA PRO A 85 -0.78 -6.59 -5.94
C PRO A 85 0.60 -7.28 -5.92
N ARG A 86 1.47 -6.86 -5.00
CA ARG A 86 2.80 -7.46 -4.87
C ARG A 86 2.72 -8.88 -4.33
N LYS A 87 3.71 -9.70 -4.71
CA LYS A 87 3.83 -11.07 -4.21
C LYS A 87 4.16 -11.03 -2.71
N LYS A 88 3.45 -11.84 -1.93
CA LYS A 88 3.72 -12.01 -0.49
C LYS A 88 4.98 -12.85 -0.30
N GLU A 89 5.60 -12.71 0.87
CA GLU A 89 6.71 -13.56 1.29
C GLU A 89 6.28 -15.03 1.36
N ASN A 90 7.17 -15.94 0.97
CA ASN A 90 6.93 -17.37 1.10
C ASN A 90 7.08 -17.75 2.57
N LEU A 91 5.97 -18.05 3.24
CA LEU A 91 5.94 -18.49 4.64
C LEU A 91 5.58 -19.97 4.72
N ASN A 92 6.12 -20.67 5.72
CA ASN A 92 5.70 -22.04 6.01
C ASN A 92 4.22 -22.05 6.41
N TYR A 93 3.47 -23.06 5.96
CA TYR A 93 2.03 -23.14 6.19
C TYR A 93 1.64 -23.10 7.68
N LYS A 94 2.41 -23.75 8.56
CA LYS A 94 2.13 -23.74 10.01
C LYS A 94 2.25 -22.32 10.59
N GLN A 95 3.33 -21.62 10.24
CA GLN A 95 3.57 -20.23 10.65
C GLN A 95 2.51 -19.27 10.08
N LEU A 96 2.08 -19.49 8.83
CA LEU A 96 1.01 -18.69 8.23
C LEU A 96 -0.30 -18.83 9.00
N LYS A 97 -0.65 -20.06 9.40
CA LYS A 97 -1.88 -20.34 10.16
C LYS A 97 -1.86 -19.68 11.54
N GLU A 98 -0.72 -19.72 12.22
CA GLU A 98 -0.53 -19.04 13.51
C GLU A 98 -0.67 -17.52 13.39
N LYS A 99 -0.02 -16.90 12.40
CA LYS A 99 -0.16 -15.46 12.13
C LYS A 99 -1.62 -15.07 11.87
N LEU A 100 -2.34 -15.83 11.05
CA LEU A 100 -3.75 -15.58 10.79
C LEU A 100 -4.61 -15.68 12.06
N LYS A 101 -4.32 -16.65 12.94
CA LYS A 101 -5.02 -16.78 14.23
C LYS A 101 -4.78 -15.57 15.12
N GLN A 102 -3.52 -15.12 15.24
CA GLN A 102 -3.14 -13.93 16.00
C GLN A 102 -3.81 -12.67 15.46
N GLU A 103 -3.86 -12.48 14.13
CA GLU A 103 -4.52 -11.34 13.51
C GLU A 103 -6.03 -11.32 13.78
N ILE A 104 -6.69 -12.48 13.74
CA ILE A 104 -8.12 -12.60 14.06
C ILE A 104 -8.38 -12.25 15.52
N GLU A 105 -7.55 -12.75 16.43
CA GLU A 105 -7.65 -12.48 17.85
C GLU A 105 -7.42 -10.99 18.18
N ALA A 106 -6.39 -10.38 17.60
CA ALA A 106 -6.13 -8.96 17.73
C ALA A 106 -7.31 -8.10 17.25
N LYS A 107 -7.94 -8.48 16.12
CA LYS A 107 -9.15 -7.79 15.63
C LYS A 107 -10.32 -7.93 16.59
N LYS A 108 -10.56 -9.13 17.13
CA LYS A 108 -11.63 -9.36 18.13
C LYS A 108 -11.40 -8.51 19.38
N ASN A 109 -10.17 -8.45 19.89
CA ASN A 109 -9.83 -7.64 21.07
C ASN A 109 -10.04 -6.15 20.80
N GLN A 110 -9.66 -5.65 19.62
CA GLN A 110 -9.96 -4.27 19.22
C GLN A 110 -11.47 -4.02 19.15
N GLU A 111 -12.23 -4.91 18.51
CA GLU A 111 -13.70 -4.79 18.43
C GLU A 111 -14.34 -4.79 19.82
N GLN A 112 -13.89 -5.64 20.74
CA GLN A 112 -14.35 -5.67 22.13
C GLN A 112 -14.04 -4.36 22.86
N LEU A 113 -12.83 -3.81 22.67
CA LEU A 113 -12.46 -2.51 23.25
C LEU A 113 -13.39 -1.38 22.75
N PHE A 114 -13.77 -1.41 21.47
CA PHE A 114 -14.73 -0.44 20.91
C PHE A 114 -16.19 -0.72 21.27
N GLN A 115 -16.52 -1.93 21.74
CA GLN A 115 -17.84 -2.31 22.24
C GLN A 115 -18.06 -1.96 23.71
N LEU A 116 -16.99 -1.63 24.46
CA LEU A 116 -17.15 -1.10 25.81
C LEU A 116 -18.12 0.08 25.77
N PRO A 117 -19.18 0.05 26.59
CA PRO A 117 -20.21 1.07 26.52
C PRO A 117 -19.56 2.41 26.83
N LYS A 118 -19.90 3.44 26.03
CA LYS A 118 -19.48 4.84 26.22
C LYS A 118 -20.09 5.46 27.49
N THR A 119 -20.28 4.68 28.56
CA THR A 119 -21.05 5.03 29.76
C THR A 119 -20.30 5.96 30.70
N MET A 120 -19.05 6.33 30.42
CA MET A 120 -18.32 7.35 31.19
C MET A 120 -18.39 8.77 30.60
N VAL A 121 -19.14 9.01 29.53
CA VAL A 121 -19.42 10.39 29.07
C VAL A 121 -20.87 10.70 29.36
N ARG A 122 -21.12 11.18 30.58
CA ARG A 122 -22.40 11.77 31.02
C ARG A 122 -22.56 13.14 30.35
N THR A 123 -22.67 13.18 29.01
CA THR A 123 -23.07 14.41 28.31
C THR A 123 -24.59 14.51 28.34
N SER A 124 -25.03 15.65 28.82
CA SER A 124 -26.41 16.05 29.06
C SER A 124 -27.37 15.77 27.90
N LYS A 125 -28.60 15.45 28.28
CA LYS A 125 -29.80 15.24 27.48
C LYS A 125 -29.89 16.21 26.28
N THR A 126 -29.48 15.76 25.09
CA THR A 126 -30.04 16.25 23.83
C THR A 126 -30.24 15.06 22.91
N HIS A 127 -31.49 14.61 22.81
CA HIS A 127 -31.93 13.54 21.91
C HIS A 127 -31.83 13.99 20.45
N LYS A 128 -30.64 13.95 19.87
CA LYS A 128 -30.48 13.73 18.43
C LYS A 128 -29.73 12.42 18.26
N ARG A 129 -30.50 11.34 18.05
CA ARG A 129 -29.95 10.08 17.56
C ARG A 129 -29.28 10.37 16.21
N LEU A 130 -27.97 10.62 16.24
CA LEU A 130 -27.17 10.58 15.02
C LEU A 130 -27.32 9.15 14.50
N ASN A 131 -28.13 9.01 13.45
CA ASN A 131 -28.17 7.82 12.61
C ASN A 131 -26.80 7.70 11.93
N ILE A 132 -25.80 7.30 12.70
CA ILE A 132 -24.52 6.84 12.18
C ILE A 132 -24.87 5.51 11.53
N LYS A 133 -25.24 5.55 10.24
CA LYS A 133 -25.27 4.38 9.39
C LYS A 133 -23.94 3.67 9.65
N LYS A 134 -24.01 2.49 10.29
CA LYS A 134 -22.87 1.61 10.47
C LYS A 134 -22.38 1.27 9.07
N ASN A 135 -21.44 2.05 8.54
CA ASN A 135 -20.81 1.75 7.27
C ASN A 135 -20.14 0.40 7.47
N LYS A 136 -20.74 -0.63 6.89
CA LYS A 136 -20.37 -2.05 7.00
C LYS A 136 -19.08 -2.38 6.24
N SER A 137 -18.13 -1.44 6.24
CA SER A 137 -16.76 -1.67 5.86
C SER A 137 -15.86 -0.77 6.73
N GLN A 138 -15.48 -1.29 7.90
CA GLN A 138 -14.12 -1.11 8.40
C GLN A 138 -13.17 -1.78 7.39
N SER A 139 -13.14 -1.29 6.14
CA SER A 139 -12.16 -1.76 5.18
C SER A 139 -10.82 -1.28 5.69
N THR A 140 -9.83 -2.17 5.65
CA THR A 140 -8.41 -1.92 5.88
C THR A 140 -7.80 -0.93 4.88
N ASP A 141 -8.63 -0.12 4.22
CA ASP A 141 -8.26 0.89 3.25
C ASP A 141 -7.73 2.11 3.97
N ILE A 142 -6.42 2.14 4.12
CA ILE A 142 -5.66 3.29 4.62
C ILE A 142 -5.92 4.52 3.72
N ILE A 143 -6.27 4.29 2.45
CA ILE A 143 -6.58 5.34 1.45
C ILE A 143 -7.79 6.19 1.81
N LYS A 144 -8.74 5.71 2.64
CA LYS A 144 -9.94 6.50 2.99
C LYS A 144 -9.60 7.88 3.57
N ASN A 145 -8.45 8.00 4.23
CA ASN A 145 -7.95 9.27 4.78
C ASN A 145 -7.38 10.22 3.71
N TYR A 146 -7.08 9.72 2.52
CA TYR A 146 -6.40 10.45 1.44
C TYR A 146 -7.35 10.90 0.30
N GLY A 147 -8.63 10.55 0.37
CA GLY A 147 -9.66 10.94 -0.60
C GLY A 147 -10.21 9.79 -1.46
N THR A 148 -11.24 10.07 -2.26
CA THR A 148 -11.88 9.11 -3.15
C THR A 148 -11.44 9.34 -4.60
N ILE A 149 -10.99 8.27 -5.27
CA ILE A 149 -10.67 8.33 -6.71
C ILE A 149 -11.95 7.99 -7.48
N LYS A 150 -12.33 8.87 -8.41
CA LYS A 150 -13.33 8.57 -9.44
C LYS A 150 -12.58 8.22 -10.72
N ASN A 151 -12.80 7.01 -11.24
CA ASN A 151 -12.30 6.66 -12.56
C ASN A 151 -13.11 7.49 -13.58
N LYS A 152 -12.43 8.32 -14.37
CA LYS A 152 -13.05 8.89 -15.56
C LYS A 152 -13.29 7.73 -16.52
N LYS A 153 -14.57 7.48 -16.82
CA LYS A 153 -14.96 6.57 -17.89
C LYS A 153 -14.56 7.15 -19.23
#